data_AF-A0A7W8BM53-F1
#
_entry.id   AF-A0A7W8BM53-F1
#
_cell.length_a   1.000
_cell.length_b   1.000
_cell.length_c   1.000
_cell.angle_alpha   90.00
_cell.angle_beta   90.00
_cell.angle_gamma   90.00
#
_symmetry.space_group_name_H-M   'P 1'
#
loop_
_entity.id
_entity.type
_entity.pdbx_description
1 polymer ?
#
loop_
_entity_poly.entity_id
_entity_poly.type
_entity_poly.pdbx_seq_one_letter_code
_entity_poly.pdbx_strand_id
1 'polypeptide(L)'
;MSVEFNHTIVLTRDRERSAHFLAEILGLEVGEPAGMFLPVTTANGVTLDFATVGIDIPTQHYAFLVSEDDFDGILARLVDAGVPIQADPHGRHPRHINRNDGGRGVYFQDPAGHGLEAITRPYGTDPASPLNGVTEEVPGAV
;
A
#
# COMPACT_ATOMS: atom_id res chain seq x y z
N MET A 1 18.98 -18.27 11.69
CA MET A 1 17.60 -18.84 11.67
C MET A 1 17.06 -18.67 10.26
N SER A 2 16.25 -19.61 9.76
CA SER A 2 15.81 -19.71 8.35
C SER A 2 14.29 -19.62 8.18
N VAL A 3 13.59 -18.95 9.11
CA VAL A 3 12.14 -18.79 9.06
C VAL A 3 11.81 -17.54 8.27
N GLU A 4 10.91 -17.64 7.30
CA GLU A 4 10.48 -16.56 6.41
C GLU A 4 8.96 -16.46 6.38
N PHE A 5 8.45 -15.24 6.34
CA PHE A 5 7.04 -15.00 6.01
C PHE A 5 6.91 -15.14 4.49
N ASN A 6 6.21 -16.18 4.03
CA ASN A 6 6.19 -16.53 2.61
C ASN A 6 4.98 -15.94 1.86
N HIS A 7 3.78 -16.04 2.44
CA HIS A 7 2.57 -15.51 1.84
C HIS A 7 1.50 -15.21 2.89
N THR A 8 0.51 -14.42 2.48
CA THR A 8 -0.69 -14.14 3.28
C THR A 8 -1.90 -14.00 2.39
N ILE A 9 -3.08 -14.36 2.92
CA ILE A 9 -4.33 -14.25 2.18
C ILE A 9 -4.91 -12.85 2.41
N VAL A 10 -5.30 -12.21 1.31
CA VAL A 10 -6.05 -10.94 1.32
C VAL A 10 -7.49 -11.23 0.93
N LEU A 11 -8.42 -11.06 1.88
CA LEU A 11 -9.83 -11.36 1.66
C LEU A 11 -10.50 -10.18 0.96
N THR A 12 -11.17 -10.43 -0.15
CA THR A 12 -11.75 -9.38 -0.98
C THR A 12 -13.15 -9.74 -1.45
N ARG A 13 -13.89 -8.74 -1.94
CA ARG A 13 -15.17 -8.97 -2.64
C ARG A 13 -14.96 -9.38 -4.09
N ASP A 14 -13.84 -8.99 -4.67
CA ASP A 14 -13.41 -9.31 -6.03
C ASP A 14 -11.88 -9.35 -6.05
N ARG A 15 -11.32 -10.56 -6.08
CA ARG A 15 -9.87 -10.77 -6.08
C ARG A 15 -9.20 -10.17 -7.31
N GLU A 16 -9.85 -10.18 -8.47
CA GLU A 16 -9.28 -9.66 -9.73
C GLU A 16 -9.11 -8.15 -9.59
N ARG A 17 -10.17 -7.47 -9.15
CA ARG A 17 -10.15 -6.02 -8.96
C ARG A 17 -9.10 -5.57 -7.95
N SER A 18 -9.02 -6.21 -6.79
CA SER A 18 -8.05 -5.81 -5.75
C SER A 18 -6.61 -6.19 -6.09
N ALA A 19 -6.36 -7.37 -6.69
CA ALA A 19 -5.01 -7.77 -7.09
C ALA A 19 -4.46 -6.87 -8.20
N HIS A 20 -5.25 -6.63 -9.26
CA HIS A 20 -4.85 -5.74 -10.35
C HIS A 20 -4.66 -4.30 -9.88
N PHE A 21 -5.54 -3.82 -8.99
CA PHE A 21 -5.36 -2.49 -8.38
C PHE A 21 -4.02 -2.37 -7.65
N LEU A 22 -3.71 -3.31 -6.75
CA LEU A 22 -2.47 -3.26 -5.99
C LEU A 22 -1.25 -3.36 -6.92
N ALA A 23 -1.30 -4.29 -7.88
CA ALA A 23 -0.23 -4.49 -8.84
C ALA A 23 0.03 -3.23 -9.68
N GLU A 24 -1.03 -2.61 -10.21
CA GLU A 24 -0.92 -1.37 -10.99
C GLU A 24 -0.33 -0.23 -10.16
N ILE A 25 -0.88 0.04 -8.98
CA ILE A 25 -0.41 1.14 -8.13
C ILE A 25 1.06 0.94 -7.74
N LEU A 26 1.44 -0.25 -7.29
CA LEU A 26 2.80 -0.56 -6.85
C LEU A 26 3.79 -0.86 -7.98
N GLY A 27 3.35 -0.93 -9.24
CA GLY A 27 4.21 -1.31 -10.36
C GLY A 27 4.67 -2.76 -10.31
N LEU A 28 3.82 -3.66 -9.80
CA LEU A 28 4.03 -5.11 -9.76
C LEU A 28 3.20 -5.81 -10.85
N GLU A 29 3.37 -7.13 -10.95
CA GLU A 29 2.60 -7.98 -11.85
C GLU A 29 1.69 -8.92 -11.04
N VAL A 30 0.50 -9.20 -11.59
CA VAL A 30 -0.37 -10.26 -11.09
C VAL A 30 0.13 -11.59 -11.65
N GLY A 31 0.34 -12.58 -10.78
CA GLY A 31 0.78 -13.91 -11.17
C GLY A 31 -0.37 -14.81 -11.66
N GLU A 32 -0.01 -15.99 -12.14
CA GLU A 32 -0.98 -17.00 -12.58
C GLU A 32 -1.89 -17.45 -11.40
N PRO A 33 -3.20 -17.62 -11.62
CA PRO A 33 -4.11 -18.07 -10.58
C PRO A 33 -3.70 -19.43 -9.97
N ALA A 34 -3.69 -19.48 -8.63
CA ALA A 34 -3.41 -20.69 -7.86
C ALA A 34 -4.67 -21.14 -7.14
N GLY A 35 -5.52 -21.91 -7.83
CA GLY A 35 -6.83 -22.32 -7.31
C GLY A 35 -7.74 -21.11 -7.07
N MET A 36 -8.14 -20.89 -5.81
CA MET A 36 -8.99 -19.75 -5.44
C MET A 36 -8.22 -18.43 -5.24
N PHE A 37 -6.89 -18.47 -5.30
CA PHE A 37 -6.05 -17.31 -5.09
C PHE A 37 -5.58 -16.66 -6.39
N LEU A 38 -5.42 -15.34 -6.35
CA LEU A 38 -4.76 -14.55 -7.38
C LEU A 38 -3.54 -13.85 -6.75
N PRO A 39 -2.32 -14.29 -7.03
CA PRO A 39 -1.13 -13.86 -6.30
C PRO A 39 -0.56 -12.54 -6.83
N VAL A 40 -0.06 -11.70 -5.92
CA VAL A 40 0.84 -10.57 -6.22
C VAL A 40 2.07 -10.70 -5.33
N THR A 41 3.25 -10.93 -5.94
CA THR A 41 4.50 -11.15 -5.21
C THR A 41 5.32 -9.86 -5.13
N THR A 42 5.76 -9.51 -3.92
CA THR A 42 6.61 -8.35 -3.66
C THR A 42 8.09 -8.66 -3.88
N ALA A 43 8.92 -7.63 -3.99
CA ALA A 43 10.35 -7.76 -4.25
C ALA A 43 11.13 -8.55 -3.17
N ASN A 44 10.61 -8.63 -1.93
CA ASN A 44 11.19 -9.44 -0.85
C ASN A 44 10.63 -10.88 -0.80
N GLY A 45 9.94 -11.34 -1.85
CA GLY A 45 9.46 -12.71 -1.99
C GLY A 45 8.17 -13.05 -1.24
N VAL A 46 7.54 -12.08 -0.57
CA VAL A 46 6.25 -12.28 0.09
C VAL A 46 5.14 -12.22 -0.96
N THR A 47 4.21 -13.17 -0.94
CA THR A 47 3.06 -13.16 -1.85
C THR A 47 1.77 -12.77 -1.12
N LEU A 48 1.04 -11.81 -1.68
CA LEU A 48 -0.31 -11.47 -1.27
C LEU A 48 -1.29 -12.27 -2.15
N ASP A 49 -1.93 -13.26 -1.56
CA ASP A 49 -2.88 -14.16 -2.23
C ASP A 49 -4.30 -13.62 -2.10
N PHE A 50 -4.79 -12.94 -3.14
CA PHE A 50 -6.13 -12.36 -3.14
C PHE A 50 -7.20 -13.45 -3.32
N ALA A 51 -8.20 -13.47 -2.44
CA ALA A 51 -9.30 -14.42 -2.48
C ALA A 51 -10.65 -13.71 -2.42
N THR A 52 -11.60 -14.13 -3.26
CA THR A 52 -12.98 -13.63 -3.22
C THR A 52 -13.78 -14.36 -2.14
N VAL A 53 -14.40 -13.62 -1.23
CA VAL A 53 -15.25 -14.16 -0.15
C VAL A 53 -16.62 -13.47 -0.09
N GLY A 54 -17.64 -14.22 0.35
CA GLY A 54 -19.02 -13.74 0.51
C GLY A 54 -19.39 -13.35 1.95
N ILE A 55 -18.41 -12.96 2.77
CA ILE A 55 -18.59 -12.58 4.19
C ILE A 55 -18.21 -11.12 4.41
N ASP A 56 -18.54 -10.58 5.57
CA ASP A 56 -18.00 -9.29 6.00
C ASP A 56 -16.48 -9.39 6.18
N ILE A 57 -15.77 -8.44 5.56
CA ILE A 57 -14.32 -8.43 5.50
C ILE A 57 -13.81 -7.44 6.54
N PRO A 58 -13.09 -7.90 7.59
CA PRO A 58 -12.43 -6.98 8.50
C PRO A 58 -11.29 -6.25 7.77
N THR A 59 -11.23 -4.93 7.89
CA THR A 59 -10.13 -4.12 7.37
C THR A 59 -8.79 -4.62 7.95
N GLN A 60 -7.82 -4.83 7.06
CA GLN A 60 -6.43 -5.13 7.39
C GLN A 60 -5.55 -3.97 6.93
N HIS A 61 -4.28 -3.97 7.34
CA HIS A 61 -3.29 -2.97 6.95
C HIS A 61 -2.04 -3.63 6.36
N TYR A 62 -1.60 -3.14 5.20
CA TYR A 62 -0.39 -3.61 4.53
C TYR A 62 0.49 -2.41 4.16
N ALA A 63 1.69 -2.35 4.74
CA ALA A 63 2.66 -1.30 4.47
C ALA A 63 3.82 -1.83 3.64
N PHE A 64 4.21 -1.07 2.62
CA PHE A 64 5.24 -1.40 1.66
C PHE A 64 6.39 -0.41 1.78
N LEU A 65 7.58 -0.92 2.08
CA LEU A 65 8.81 -0.14 2.01
C LEU A 65 9.26 -0.07 0.55
N VAL A 66 9.40 1.14 0.02
CA VAL A 66 9.74 1.40 -1.37
C VAL A 66 10.93 2.37 -1.47
N SER A 67 11.56 2.44 -2.64
CA SER A 67 12.56 3.46 -2.90
C SER A 67 11.92 4.85 -3.03
N GLU A 68 12.72 5.91 -2.98
CA GLU A 68 12.22 7.27 -3.25
C GLU A 68 11.69 7.38 -4.70
N ASP A 69 12.37 6.78 -5.67
CA ASP A 69 11.96 6.81 -7.07
C ASP A 69 10.63 6.04 -7.29
N ASP A 70 10.47 4.88 -6.64
CA ASP A 70 9.23 4.11 -6.72
C ASP A 70 8.07 4.84 -6.04
N PHE A 71 8.33 5.57 -4.95
CA PHE A 71 7.31 6.37 -4.27
C PHE A 71 6.73 7.44 -5.20
N ASP A 72 7.56 8.09 -6.03
CA ASP A 72 7.08 9.06 -7.02
C ASP A 72 6.15 8.40 -8.05
N GLY A 73 6.54 7.22 -8.55
CA GLY A 73 5.72 6.46 -9.50
C GLY A 73 4.38 6.01 -8.89
N ILE A 74 4.40 5.53 -7.65
CA ILE A 74 3.19 5.14 -6.90
C ILE A 74 2.26 6.33 -6.72
N LEU A 75 2.81 7.47 -6.26
CA LEU A 75 2.01 8.66 -6.00
C LEU A 75 1.37 9.21 -7.28
N ALA A 76 2.11 9.21 -8.40
CA ALA A 76 1.58 9.60 -9.69
C ALA A 76 0.42 8.71 -10.13
N ARG A 77 0.54 7.38 -10.04
CA ARG A 77 -0.55 6.44 -10.39
C ARG A 77 -1.77 6.61 -9.49
N LEU A 78 -1.58 6.85 -8.19
CA LEU A 78 -2.69 7.12 -7.27
C LEU A 78 -3.47 8.37 -7.69
N VAL A 79 -2.76 9.45 -8.04
CA VAL A 79 -3.36 10.70 -8.51
C VAL A 79 -4.07 10.49 -9.85
N ASP A 80 -3.41 9.87 -10.84
CA ASP A 80 -3.97 9.63 -12.17
C ASP A 80 -5.22 8.74 -12.13
N ALA A 81 -5.24 7.75 -11.24
CA ALA A 81 -6.39 6.87 -11.02
C ALA A 81 -7.51 7.51 -10.16
N GLY A 82 -7.29 8.72 -9.63
CA GLY A 82 -8.26 9.40 -8.76
C GLY A 82 -8.51 8.66 -7.45
N VAL A 83 -7.49 8.00 -6.90
CA VAL A 83 -7.57 7.29 -5.62
C VAL A 83 -7.39 8.30 -4.48
N PRO A 84 -8.33 8.38 -3.52
CA PRO A 84 -8.14 9.23 -2.34
C PRO A 84 -6.93 8.80 -1.53
N ILE A 85 -6.09 9.78 -1.18
CA ILE A 85 -4.90 9.57 -0.35
C ILE A 85 -4.97 10.36 0.95
N GLN A 86 -4.19 9.95 1.93
CA GLN A 86 -4.11 10.62 3.22
C GLN A 86 -2.71 10.46 3.84
N ALA A 87 -2.30 11.44 4.66
CA ALA A 87 -0.98 11.42 5.29
C ALA A 87 -0.93 10.55 6.56
N ASP A 88 -2.08 10.17 7.11
CA ASP A 88 -2.17 9.44 8.37
C ASP A 88 -3.26 8.35 8.33
N PRO A 89 -3.13 7.27 9.12
CA PRO A 89 -4.05 6.13 9.05
C PRO A 89 -5.46 6.45 9.55
N HIS A 90 -5.68 7.60 10.21
CA HIS A 90 -7.00 8.01 10.70
C HIS A 90 -7.72 8.96 9.73
N GLY A 91 -7.11 9.31 8.59
CA GLY A 91 -7.72 10.15 7.56
C GLY A 91 -7.97 11.60 7.96
N ARG A 92 -7.11 12.16 8.81
CA ARG A 92 -7.20 13.57 9.24
C ARG A 92 -6.57 14.52 8.23
N HIS A 93 -5.71 14.00 7.34
CA HIS A 93 -4.96 14.80 6.37
C HIS A 93 -5.18 14.27 4.94
N PRO A 94 -6.39 14.44 4.37
CA PRO A 94 -6.68 14.03 2.99
C PRO A 94 -5.82 14.82 2.00
N ARG A 95 -5.46 14.22 0.86
CA ARG A 95 -4.62 14.79 -0.21
C ARG A 95 -3.18 15.13 0.19
N HIS A 96 -2.71 14.64 1.33
CA HIS A 96 -1.35 14.88 1.82
C HIS A 96 -0.55 13.58 1.92
N ILE A 97 0.78 13.70 1.90
CA ILE A 97 1.73 12.69 2.37
C ILE A 97 2.33 13.11 3.72
N ASN A 98 2.83 12.17 4.51
CA ASN A 98 3.66 12.46 5.69
C ASN A 98 5.16 12.43 5.35
N ARG A 99 5.97 13.00 6.24
CA ARG A 99 7.43 13.00 6.16
C ARG A 99 8.12 12.24 7.32
N ASN A 100 7.46 11.19 7.79
CA ASN A 100 7.92 10.41 8.94
C ASN A 100 9.31 9.80 8.71
N ASP A 101 10.11 9.75 9.78
CA ASP A 101 11.50 9.26 9.79
C ASP A 101 12.40 9.95 8.73
N GLY A 102 12.06 11.20 8.39
CA GLY A 102 12.75 11.97 7.33
C GLY A 102 12.51 11.47 5.91
N GLY A 103 11.69 10.42 5.74
CA GLY A 103 11.27 9.88 4.45
C GLY A 103 9.98 10.50 3.96
N ARG A 104 9.20 9.69 3.24
CA ARG A 104 7.85 9.99 2.76
C ARG A 104 6.92 8.81 3.04
N GLY A 105 5.65 9.11 3.30
CA GLY A 105 4.63 8.11 3.56
C GLY A 105 3.26 8.53 3.02
N VAL A 106 2.54 7.61 2.39
CA VAL A 106 1.17 7.84 1.90
C VAL A 106 0.29 6.65 2.24
N TYR A 107 -0.93 6.94 2.70
CA TYR A 107 -1.97 5.94 2.94
C TYR A 107 -3.07 6.07 1.89
N PHE A 108 -3.63 4.93 1.49
CA PHE A 108 -4.74 4.81 0.56
C PHE A 108 -5.50 3.51 0.84
N GLN A 109 -6.65 3.29 0.19
CA GLN A 109 -7.43 2.08 0.38
C GLN A 109 -7.47 1.24 -0.88
N ASP A 110 -7.44 -0.08 -0.70
CA ASP A 110 -7.77 -1.01 -1.78
C ASP A 110 -9.29 -1.02 -2.04
N PRO A 111 -9.75 -1.59 -3.18
CA PRO A 111 -11.18 -1.70 -3.51
C PRO A 111 -12.03 -2.51 -2.50
N ALA A 112 -11.40 -3.38 -1.70
CA ALA A 112 -12.06 -4.13 -0.63
C ALA A 112 -12.15 -3.35 0.69
N GLY A 113 -11.47 -2.19 0.81
CA GLY A 113 -11.45 -1.33 1.98
C GLY A 113 -10.30 -1.61 2.96
N HIS A 114 -9.29 -2.38 2.54
CA HIS A 114 -8.04 -2.54 3.29
C HIS A 114 -7.20 -1.26 3.27
N GLY A 115 -6.54 -0.98 4.37
CA GLY A 115 -5.54 0.09 4.44
C GLY A 115 -4.25 -0.35 3.75
N LEU A 116 -3.78 0.48 2.82
CA LEU A 116 -2.51 0.31 2.15
C LEU A 116 -1.63 1.52 2.46
N GLU A 117 -0.33 1.28 2.56
CA GLU A 117 0.65 2.32 2.86
C GLU A 117 1.93 2.10 2.06
N ALA A 118 2.49 3.16 1.47
CA ALA A 118 3.85 3.16 0.95
C ALA A 118 4.72 4.08 1.80
N ILE A 119 5.91 3.62 2.19
CA ILE A 119 6.90 4.39 2.98
C ILE A 119 8.30 4.27 2.37
N THR A 120 9.12 5.31 2.49
CA THR A 120 10.51 5.30 1.98
C THR A 120 11.58 5.07 3.06
N ARG A 121 11.14 5.07 4.33
CA ARG A 121 11.97 4.82 5.51
C ARG A 121 11.24 3.88 6.46
N PRO A 122 11.90 2.83 7.00
CA PRO A 122 11.31 2.03 8.05
C PRO A 122 11.04 2.87 9.30
N TYR A 123 9.98 2.55 10.04
CA TYR A 123 9.63 3.27 11.25
C TYR A 123 10.73 3.23 12.31
N GLY A 124 10.96 4.38 12.94
CA GLY A 124 11.93 4.53 14.02
C GLY A 124 13.39 4.53 13.57
N THR A 125 13.64 4.66 12.27
CA THR A 125 15.01 4.80 11.73
C THR A 125 15.57 6.21 11.90
N ASP A 126 14.71 7.23 12.02
CA ASP A 126 15.10 8.60 12.38
C ASP A 126 14.05 9.28 13.29
N PRO A 127 13.98 8.86 14.57
CA PRO A 127 13.02 9.43 15.52
C PRO A 127 13.29 10.91 15.85
N ALA A 128 14.49 11.43 15.55
CA ALA A 128 14.88 12.81 15.79
C ALA A 128 14.66 13.72 14.57
N SER A 129 14.19 13.18 13.45
CA SER A 129 13.94 13.94 12.23
C SER A 129 13.04 15.15 12.51
N PRO A 130 13.43 16.37 12.07
CA PRO A 130 12.59 17.55 12.20
C PRO A 130 11.36 17.49 11.30
N LEU A 131 11.28 16.51 10.39
CA LEU A 131 10.15 16.30 9.49
C LEU A 131 9.06 15.40 10.10
N ASN A 132 9.30 14.79 11.27
CA ASN A 132 8.28 14.01 11.95
C ASN A 132 7.06 14.86 12.28
N GLY A 133 5.88 14.40 11.85
CA GLY A 133 4.62 15.14 11.98
C GLY A 133 4.37 16.22 10.92
N VAL A 134 5.32 16.46 10.00
CA VAL A 134 5.10 17.30 8.82
C VAL A 134 4.30 16.53 7.78
N THR A 135 3.35 17.22 7.16
CA THR A 135 2.59 16.72 6.02
C THR A 135 2.70 17.68 4.85
N GLU A 136 2.67 17.15 3.62
CA GLU A 136 2.83 17.91 2.39
C GLU A 136 1.63 17.64 1.47
N GLU A 137 1.01 18.70 0.96
CA GLU A 137 -0.11 18.58 0.01
C GLU A 137 0.39 18.01 -1.33
N VAL A 138 -0.40 17.13 -1.92
CA VAL A 138 -0.13 16.52 -3.23
C VAL A 138 -1.05 17.16 -4.27
N PRO A 139 -0.50 17.97 -5.21
CA PRO A 139 -1.30 18.56 -6.26
C PRO A 139 -2.03 17.51 -7.11
N GLY A 140 -3.32 17.70 -7.35
CA GLY A 140 -4.13 16.81 -8.17
C GLY A 140 -4.73 15.60 -7.44
N ALA A 141 -4.31 15.33 -6.20
CA ALA A 141 -4.97 14.33 -5.36
C ALA A 141 -6.43 14.73 -5.06
N VAL A 142 -7.32 13.75 -4.94
CA VAL A 142 -8.75 13.94 -4.62
C VAL A 142 -9.04 13.83 -3.12
#